data_AF-A0A9P6J4K5-F1
#
_entry.id   AF-A0A9P6J4K5-F1
#
_cell.length_a   1.000
_cell.length_b   1.000
_cell.length_c   1.000
_cell.angle_alpha   90.00
_cell.angle_beta   90.00
_cell.angle_gamma   90.00
#
_symmetry.space_group_name_H-M   'P 1'
#
loop_
_entity.id
_entity.type
_entity.pdbx_description
1 polymer ?
#
loop_
_entity_poly.entity_id
_entity_poly.type
_entity_poly.pdbx_seq_one_letter_code
_entity_poly.pdbx_strand_id
1 'polypeptide(L)'
;MHTPDIRDINFEQLHKSGILAIGFDKDNCLTRPYASDLNPPFKDAWRRCRDVYKNQVVIVSNSAGTPDDKDGQQALAIEASLKVHVLRHQQKKPSGGEELLKHFNGIDAERIAFIGDRALTDVVFGNNHGMLTILTRDVVTEDGDNPMAIRIRKMEYRALAFLDWLNIEQHPHPIMIDPHTVQTQEEAKGPESEKSSSASRSKS
;
A
#
# COMPACT_ATOMS: atom_id res chain seq x y z
N MET A 1 0.54 -0.21 10.14
CA MET A 1 0.20 1.22 9.88
C MET A 1 -0.76 1.33 8.69
N HIS A 2 -1.45 2.46 8.50
CA HIS A 2 -2.38 2.64 7.38
C HIS A 2 -2.29 4.05 6.77
N THR A 3 -2.62 4.16 5.49
CA THR A 3 -2.54 5.36 4.66
C THR A 3 -3.70 5.38 3.66
N PRO A 4 -4.13 6.53 3.09
CA PRO A 4 -5.10 6.52 1.99
C PRO A 4 -4.57 5.72 0.80
N ASP A 5 -3.46 6.14 0.20
CA ASP A 5 -2.78 5.37 -0.84
C ASP A 5 -1.26 5.56 -0.83
N ILE A 6 -0.56 5.08 -1.86
CA ILE A 6 0.90 5.13 -1.93
C ILE A 6 1.48 6.55 -2.02
N ARG A 7 0.67 7.56 -2.39
CA ARG A 7 1.11 8.95 -2.54
C ARG A 7 1.46 9.59 -1.19
N ASP A 8 0.82 9.12 -0.14
CA ASP A 8 0.96 9.61 1.24
C ASP A 8 2.11 8.91 2.00
N ILE A 9 2.85 8.03 1.32
CA ILE A 9 4.02 7.33 1.88
C ILE A 9 5.30 8.11 1.55
N ASN A 10 6.04 8.50 2.58
CA ASN A 10 7.36 9.08 2.46
C ASN A 10 8.42 7.95 2.41
N PHE A 11 8.69 7.47 1.19
CA PHE A 11 9.62 6.36 0.95
C PHE A 11 11.05 6.66 1.43
N GLU A 12 11.50 7.91 1.33
CA GLU A 12 12.81 8.35 1.81
C GLU A 12 12.92 8.22 3.33
N GLN A 13 11.88 8.60 4.06
CA GLN A 13 11.84 8.46 5.52
C GLN A 13 11.73 7.00 5.94
N LEU A 14 10.88 6.22 5.25
CA LEU A 14 10.75 4.79 5.48
C LEU A 14 12.11 4.07 5.34
N HIS A 15 12.88 4.43 4.31
CA HIS A 15 14.21 3.89 4.08
C HIS A 15 15.20 4.33 5.17
N LYS A 16 15.18 5.61 5.58
CA LYS A 16 16.00 6.11 6.69
C LYS A 16 15.70 5.43 8.03
N SER A 17 14.46 5.03 8.28
CA SER A 17 14.08 4.24 9.45
C SER A 17 14.62 2.82 9.45
N GLY A 18 15.18 2.34 8.32
CA GLY A 18 15.85 1.04 8.24
C GLY A 18 15.10 -0.03 7.46
N ILE A 19 14.02 0.33 6.76
CA ILE A 19 13.34 -0.52 5.78
C ILE A 19 14.13 -0.48 4.47
N LEU A 20 14.60 -1.63 4.00
CA LEU A 20 15.53 -1.74 2.87
C LEU A 20 14.88 -2.31 1.61
N ALA A 21 13.67 -2.86 1.71
CA ALA A 21 12.95 -3.44 0.58
C ALA A 21 11.44 -3.30 0.72
N ILE A 22 10.74 -3.25 -0.41
CA ILE A 22 9.28 -3.09 -0.48
C ILE A 22 8.64 -4.17 -1.34
N GLY A 23 7.66 -4.87 -0.76
CA GLY A 23 6.69 -5.69 -1.48
C GLY A 23 5.37 -4.94 -1.67
N PHE A 24 4.83 -4.92 -2.88
CA PHE A 24 3.53 -4.32 -3.18
C PHE A 24 2.51 -5.37 -3.60
N ASP A 25 1.28 -5.27 -3.09
CA ASP A 25 0.13 -5.80 -3.80
C ASP A 25 -0.08 -5.08 -5.15
N LYS A 26 -0.76 -5.75 -6.09
CA LYS A 26 -1.03 -5.21 -7.43
C LYS A 26 -2.42 -4.59 -7.56
N ASP A 27 -3.47 -5.39 -7.38
CA ASP A 27 -4.84 -5.04 -7.74
C ASP A 27 -5.46 -4.20 -6.63
N ASN A 28 -5.94 -2.99 -6.95
CA ASN A 28 -6.44 -1.99 -5.98
C ASN A 28 -5.37 -1.29 -5.12
N CYS A 29 -4.12 -1.76 -5.11
CA CYS A 29 -2.99 -1.06 -4.50
C CYS A 29 -2.21 -0.20 -5.51
N LEU A 30 -1.64 -0.78 -6.58
CA LEU A 30 -0.89 -0.05 -7.62
C LEU A 30 -1.72 0.22 -8.88
N THR A 31 -2.65 -0.69 -9.19
CA THR A 31 -3.39 -0.75 -10.45
C THR A 31 -4.89 -0.80 -10.19
N ARG A 32 -5.69 -0.46 -11.20
CA ARG A 32 -7.12 -0.77 -11.19
C ARG A 32 -7.32 -2.30 -11.15
N PRO A 33 -8.48 -2.81 -10.68
CA PRO A 33 -8.80 -4.22 -10.76
C PRO A 33 -8.50 -4.80 -12.15
N TYR A 34 -7.74 -5.89 -12.19
CA TYR A 34 -7.40 -6.64 -13.42
C TYR A 34 -6.59 -5.86 -14.47
N ALA A 35 -6.18 -4.63 -14.18
CA ALA A 35 -5.32 -3.85 -15.06
C ALA A 35 -3.85 -4.24 -14.87
N SER A 36 -3.03 -3.93 -15.88
CA SER A 36 -1.56 -4.09 -15.79
C SER A 36 -0.83 -2.76 -15.59
N ASP A 37 -1.50 -1.65 -15.89
CA ASP A 37 -0.89 -0.32 -15.85
C ASP A 37 -1.08 0.37 -14.50
N LEU A 38 -0.06 1.14 -14.13
CA LEU A 38 -0.08 1.99 -12.95
C LEU A 38 -1.28 2.94 -13.00
N ASN A 39 -1.97 3.09 -11.88
CA ASN A 39 -2.97 4.15 -11.75
C ASN A 39 -2.31 5.53 -11.99
N PRO A 40 -2.78 6.36 -12.94
CA PRO A 40 -2.07 7.59 -13.34
C PRO A 40 -1.71 8.55 -12.19
N PRO A 41 -2.55 8.77 -11.17
CA PRO A 41 -2.20 9.59 -9.99
C PRO A 41 -0.97 9.11 -9.22
N PHE A 42 -0.60 7.84 -9.33
CA PHE A 42 0.49 7.23 -8.56
C PHE A 42 1.86 7.40 -9.22
N LYS A 43 1.94 7.97 -10.42
CA LYS A 43 3.17 8.05 -11.22
C LYS A 43 4.36 8.66 -10.46
N ASP A 44 4.15 9.75 -9.74
CA ASP A 44 5.23 10.42 -9.01
C ASP A 44 5.65 9.64 -7.76
N ALA A 45 4.69 9.08 -7.02
CA ALA A 45 4.96 8.26 -5.85
C ALA A 45 5.68 6.96 -6.22
N TRP A 46 5.25 6.30 -7.30
CA TRP A 46 5.90 5.12 -7.85
C TRP A 46 7.33 5.40 -8.29
N ARG A 47 7.56 6.54 -8.96
CA ARG A 47 8.91 6.98 -9.33
C ARG A 47 9.79 7.17 -8.09
N ARG A 48 9.31 7.91 -7.08
CA ARG A 48 10.05 8.12 -5.82
C ARG A 48 10.40 6.80 -5.13
N CYS A 49 9.43 5.90 -4.98
CA CYS A 49 9.66 4.58 -4.40
C CYS A 49 10.79 3.83 -5.13
N ARG A 50 10.69 3.73 -6.46
CA ARG A 50 11.72 3.08 -7.28
C ARG A 50 13.06 3.78 -7.22
N ASP A 51 13.09 5.10 -7.08
CA ASP A 51 14.32 5.86 -6.94
C ASP A 51 15.00 5.63 -5.59
N VAL A 52 14.24 5.42 -4.52
CA VAL A 52 14.78 5.11 -3.18
C VAL A 52 15.26 3.67 -3.11
N TYR A 53 14.41 2.71 -3.49
CA TYR A 53 14.63 1.28 -3.28
C TYR A 53 15.33 0.56 -4.45
N LYS A 54 15.41 1.20 -5.62
CA LYS A 54 16.05 0.65 -6.83
C LYS A 54 15.52 -0.75 -7.16
N ASN A 55 16.36 -1.77 -7.03
CA ASN A 55 16.04 -3.16 -7.34
C ASN A 55 15.38 -3.90 -6.15
N GLN A 56 15.24 -3.25 -5.00
CA GLN A 56 14.62 -3.80 -3.80
C GLN A 56 13.10 -3.53 -3.75
N VAL A 57 12.45 -3.56 -4.91
CA VAL A 57 11.00 -3.44 -5.04
C VAL A 57 10.50 -4.67 -5.78
N VAL A 58 9.42 -5.28 -5.31
CA VAL A 58 8.78 -6.42 -5.97
C VAL A 58 7.26 -6.33 -5.85
N ILE A 59 6.56 -6.85 -6.86
CA ILE A 59 5.11 -6.94 -6.87
C ILE A 59 4.69 -8.37 -6.53
N VAL A 60 3.72 -8.52 -5.62
CA VAL A 60 3.18 -9.81 -5.16
C VAL A 60 1.67 -9.80 -5.37
N SER A 61 1.20 -10.53 -6.38
CA SER A 61 -0.22 -10.62 -6.75
C SER A 61 -0.76 -12.03 -6.49
N ASN A 62 -2.05 -12.15 -6.16
CA ASN A 62 -2.73 -13.43 -6.07
C ASN A 62 -3.15 -14.00 -7.44
N SER A 63 -3.09 -13.20 -8.51
CA SER A 63 -3.50 -13.55 -9.87
C SER A 63 -2.32 -13.65 -10.84
N ALA A 64 -1.30 -12.78 -10.70
CA ALA A 64 -0.10 -12.77 -11.54
C ALA A 64 1.10 -13.43 -10.84
N GLY A 65 1.89 -14.20 -11.59
CA GLY A 65 3.04 -14.93 -11.05
C GLY A 65 2.68 -16.16 -10.21
N THR A 66 1.42 -16.58 -10.23
CA THR A 66 0.88 -17.76 -9.54
C THR A 66 0.54 -18.89 -10.53
N PRO A 67 0.14 -20.09 -10.06
CA PRO A 67 -0.36 -21.14 -10.96
C PRO A 67 -1.57 -20.74 -11.81
N ASP A 68 -2.31 -19.70 -11.43
CA ASP A 68 -3.42 -19.14 -12.22
C ASP A 68 -2.90 -18.35 -13.45
N ASP A 69 -1.67 -17.84 -13.39
CA ASP A 69 -1.02 -17.09 -14.46
C ASP A 69 -0.38 -18.04 -15.46
N LYS A 70 -1.21 -18.60 -16.34
CA LYS A 70 -0.75 -19.53 -17.39
C LYS A 70 0.38 -18.89 -18.19
N ASP A 71 1.50 -19.61 -18.27
CA ASP A 71 2.73 -19.18 -18.93
C ASP A 71 3.33 -17.85 -18.41
N GLY A 72 2.88 -17.34 -17.26
CA GLY A 72 3.38 -16.11 -16.65
C GLY A 72 3.08 -14.83 -17.43
N GLN A 73 2.09 -14.84 -18.31
CA GLN A 73 1.82 -13.72 -19.23
C GLN A 73 1.38 -12.45 -18.50
N GLN A 74 0.57 -12.56 -17.45
CA GLN A 74 0.15 -11.39 -16.67
C GLN A 74 1.35 -10.77 -15.98
N ALA A 75 2.19 -11.60 -15.36
CA ALA A 75 3.38 -11.14 -14.69
C ALA A 75 4.35 -10.43 -15.67
N LEU A 76 4.56 -10.97 -16.87
CA LEU A 76 5.36 -10.30 -17.91
C LEU A 76 4.77 -8.95 -18.35
N ALA A 77 3.45 -8.87 -18.51
CA ALA A 77 2.78 -7.62 -18.89
C ALA A 77 2.94 -6.54 -17.80
N ILE A 78 2.80 -6.93 -16.53
CA ILE A 78 2.99 -6.04 -15.38
C ILE A 78 4.46 -5.60 -15.27
N GLU A 79 5.42 -6.51 -15.44
CA GLU A 79 6.85 -6.20 -15.45
C GLU A 79 7.19 -5.20 -16.57
N ALA A 80 6.61 -5.39 -17.75
CA ALA A 80 6.78 -4.50 -18.88
C ALA A 80 6.20 -3.09 -18.60
N SER A 81 5.08 -2.99 -17.89
CA SER A 81 4.44 -1.71 -17.58
C SER A 81 5.10 -1.00 -16.39
N LEU A 82 5.22 -1.68 -15.25
CA LEU A 82 5.66 -1.11 -13.97
C LEU A 82 7.19 -1.05 -13.81
N LYS A 83 7.93 -1.79 -14.65
CA LYS A 83 9.41 -1.87 -14.66
C LYS A 83 9.99 -2.36 -13.33
N VAL A 84 9.26 -3.27 -12.68
CA VAL A 84 9.59 -3.92 -11.42
C VAL A 84 9.23 -5.40 -11.54
N HIS A 85 10.02 -6.27 -10.92
CA HIS A 85 9.80 -7.72 -10.96
C HIS A 85 8.46 -8.09 -10.29
N VAL A 86 7.75 -9.05 -10.87
CA VAL A 86 6.60 -9.70 -10.23
C VAL A 86 7.09 -11.01 -9.62
N LEU A 87 6.88 -11.19 -8.32
CA LEU A 87 7.27 -12.43 -7.65
C LEU A 87 6.58 -13.62 -8.32
N ARG A 88 7.36 -14.66 -8.65
CA ARG A 88 6.81 -15.94 -9.09
C ARG A 88 6.70 -16.84 -7.87
N HIS A 89 5.49 -17.24 -7.50
CA HIS A 89 5.19 -17.90 -6.23
C HIS A 89 4.08 -18.96 -6.38
N GLN A 90 4.15 -20.03 -5.60
CA GLN A 90 3.20 -21.14 -5.69
C GLN A 90 1.96 -20.93 -4.82
N GLN A 91 2.11 -20.22 -3.70
CA GLN A 91 1.07 -20.04 -2.71
C GLN A 91 0.57 -18.62 -2.69
N LYS A 92 -0.75 -18.45 -2.82
CA LYS A 92 -1.40 -17.13 -2.74
C LYS A 92 -1.32 -16.58 -1.31
N LYS A 93 -1.31 -15.25 -1.20
CA LYS A 93 -1.44 -14.54 0.07
C LYS A 93 -2.75 -14.94 0.76
N PRO A 94 -2.75 -15.16 2.08
CA PRO A 94 -1.71 -14.77 3.04
C PRO A 94 -0.56 -15.77 3.26
N SER A 95 -0.47 -16.84 2.46
CA SER A 95 0.64 -17.80 2.49
C SER A 95 1.74 -17.42 1.48
N GLY A 96 2.86 -18.14 1.47
CA GLY A 96 3.91 -17.97 0.43
C GLY A 96 4.95 -16.87 0.67
N GLY A 97 5.04 -16.27 1.87
CA GLY A 97 6.00 -15.20 2.13
C GLY A 97 7.46 -15.65 2.13
N GLU A 98 7.73 -16.96 2.25
CA GLU A 98 9.09 -17.49 2.10
C GLU A 98 9.70 -17.19 0.74
N GLU A 99 8.92 -17.20 -0.34
CA GLU A 99 9.40 -16.91 -1.70
C GLU A 99 9.79 -15.43 -1.82
N LEU A 100 9.06 -14.54 -1.13
CA LEU A 100 9.39 -13.12 -1.02
C LEU A 100 10.69 -12.90 -0.23
N LEU A 101 10.85 -13.55 0.92
CA LEU A 101 12.07 -13.44 1.72
C LEU A 101 13.29 -13.99 0.98
N LYS A 102 13.13 -15.10 0.23
CA LYS A 102 14.16 -15.65 -0.66
C LYS A 102 14.50 -14.68 -1.79
N HIS A 103 13.52 -13.98 -2.35
CA HIS A 103 13.78 -12.98 -3.39
C HIS A 103 14.66 -11.83 -2.89
N PHE A 104 14.41 -11.33 -1.67
CA PHE A 104 15.19 -10.27 -1.05
C PHE A 104 16.45 -10.76 -0.31
N ASN A 105 16.93 -11.97 -0.61
CA ASN A 105 18.04 -12.65 0.02
C ASN A 105 19.09 -11.71 0.66
N GLY A 106 19.29 -11.85 1.97
CA GLY A 106 20.21 -11.02 2.75
C GLY A 106 19.59 -9.79 3.41
N ILE A 107 18.28 -9.57 3.26
CA ILE A 107 17.51 -8.58 4.02
C ILE A 107 16.61 -9.31 5.02
N ASP A 108 16.77 -8.98 6.30
CA ASP A 108 15.91 -9.50 7.37
C ASP A 108 14.45 -9.08 7.16
N ALA A 109 13.51 -9.94 7.55
CA ALA A 109 12.08 -9.69 7.30
C ALA A 109 11.58 -8.37 7.91
N GLU A 110 12.09 -8.00 9.10
CA GLU A 110 11.76 -6.74 9.77
C GLU A 110 12.19 -5.51 8.96
N ARG A 111 13.16 -5.66 8.04
CA ARG A 111 13.62 -4.59 7.15
C ARG A 111 12.85 -4.56 5.83
N ILE A 112 11.80 -5.35 5.68
CA ILE A 112 10.94 -5.37 4.49
C ILE A 112 9.59 -4.78 4.89
N ALA A 113 9.06 -3.88 4.05
CA ALA A 113 7.67 -3.44 4.17
C ALA A 113 6.79 -4.07 3.10
N PHE A 114 5.62 -4.52 3.47
CA PHE A 114 4.57 -5.01 2.59
C PHE A 114 3.41 -4.01 2.54
N ILE A 115 3.03 -3.58 1.34
CA ILE A 115 2.06 -2.52 1.09
C ILE A 115 0.90 -3.08 0.25
N GLY A 116 -0.33 -3.00 0.75
CA GLY A 116 -1.51 -3.52 0.04
C GLY A 116 -2.83 -2.99 0.59
N ASP A 117 -3.93 -3.29 -0.10
CA ASP A 117 -5.26 -2.74 0.20
C ASP A 117 -6.13 -3.63 1.09
N ARG A 118 -5.73 -4.88 1.29
CA ARG A 118 -6.51 -5.88 2.04
C ARG A 118 -5.89 -6.21 3.38
N ALA A 119 -6.68 -6.08 4.44
CA ALA A 119 -6.21 -6.41 5.77
C ALA A 119 -6.03 -7.93 5.95
N LEU A 120 -7.01 -8.72 5.52
CA LEU A 120 -6.98 -10.17 5.74
C LEU A 120 -5.99 -10.93 4.85
N THR A 121 -5.48 -10.29 3.79
CA THR A 121 -4.45 -10.89 2.94
C THR A 121 -3.12 -10.18 3.11
N ASP A 122 -3.02 -8.88 2.85
CA ASP A 122 -1.74 -8.19 2.76
C ASP A 122 -1.13 -7.91 4.13
N VAL A 123 -1.93 -7.41 5.08
CA VAL A 123 -1.48 -7.17 6.45
C VAL A 123 -1.18 -8.50 7.16
N VAL A 124 -2.05 -9.50 7.00
CA VAL A 124 -1.80 -10.85 7.56
C VAL A 124 -0.56 -11.48 6.93
N PHE A 125 -0.37 -11.36 5.61
CA PHE A 125 0.82 -11.87 4.91
C PHE A 125 2.10 -11.24 5.45
N GLY A 126 2.14 -9.91 5.58
CA GLY A 126 3.30 -9.21 6.12
C GLY A 126 3.61 -9.63 7.57
N ASN A 127 2.59 -9.59 8.43
CA ASN A 127 2.73 -9.88 9.85
C ASN A 127 3.15 -11.34 10.10
N ASN A 128 2.60 -12.30 9.36
CA ASN A 128 2.95 -13.72 9.48
C ASN A 128 4.43 -14.01 9.18
N HIS A 129 5.10 -13.12 8.44
CA HIS A 129 6.50 -13.27 8.06
C HIS A 129 7.41 -12.22 8.71
N GLY A 130 6.92 -11.43 9.68
CA GLY A 130 7.73 -10.46 10.42
C GLY A 130 8.06 -9.18 9.67
N MET A 131 7.29 -8.84 8.62
CA MET A 131 7.46 -7.60 7.84
C MET A 131 6.67 -6.44 8.42
N LEU A 132 7.11 -5.21 8.15
CA LEU A 132 6.29 -4.02 8.36
C LEU A 132 5.11 -4.03 7.39
N THR A 133 3.91 -3.70 7.86
CA THR A 133 2.70 -3.64 7.02
C THR A 133 2.12 -2.23 6.91
N ILE A 134 1.87 -1.80 5.67
CA ILE A 134 1.22 -0.53 5.36
C ILE A 134 -0.07 -0.82 4.57
N LEU A 135 -1.22 -0.62 5.21
CA LEU A 135 -2.52 -0.80 4.59
C LEU A 135 -2.94 0.46 3.84
N THR A 136 -3.17 0.38 2.53
CA THR A 136 -3.80 1.45 1.73
C THR A 136 -5.32 1.33 1.83
N ARG A 137 -5.99 2.32 2.41
CA ARG A 137 -7.45 2.28 2.66
C ARG A 137 -8.27 2.74 1.46
N ASP A 138 -7.70 3.59 0.60
CA ASP A 138 -8.37 4.06 -0.60
C ASP A 138 -8.00 3.15 -1.78
N VAL A 139 -8.99 2.38 -2.23
CA VAL A 139 -8.83 1.58 -3.44
C VAL A 139 -8.82 2.48 -4.67
N VAL A 140 -8.08 2.07 -5.70
CA VAL A 140 -8.02 2.83 -6.96
C VAL A 140 -9.40 3.03 -7.59
N THR A 141 -10.25 2.00 -7.57
CA THR A 141 -11.67 2.07 -7.96
C THR A 141 -12.41 0.80 -7.52
N GLU A 142 -13.70 0.90 -7.21
CA GLU A 142 -14.58 -0.28 -7.05
C GLU A 142 -15.15 -0.75 -8.41
N ASP A 143 -15.03 0.06 -9.47
CA ASP A 143 -15.60 -0.26 -10.79
C ASP A 143 -14.86 -1.44 -11.44
N GLY A 144 -15.63 -2.50 -11.72
CA GLY A 144 -15.11 -3.72 -12.34
C GLY A 144 -14.48 -4.72 -11.37
N ASP A 145 -14.44 -4.42 -10.06
CA ASP A 145 -14.03 -5.38 -9.03
C ASP A 145 -15.17 -6.39 -8.73
N ASN A 146 -14.83 -7.54 -8.18
CA ASN A 146 -15.80 -8.58 -7.85
C ASN A 146 -16.74 -8.10 -6.74
N PRO A 147 -18.08 -8.14 -6.92
CA PRO A 147 -19.04 -7.67 -5.91
C PRO A 147 -18.91 -8.33 -4.54
N MET A 148 -18.48 -9.61 -4.49
CA MET A 148 -18.22 -10.31 -3.25
C MET A 148 -16.93 -9.81 -2.59
N ALA A 149 -15.89 -9.52 -3.38
CA ALA A 149 -14.64 -8.95 -2.88
C ALA A 149 -14.87 -7.55 -2.28
N ILE A 150 -15.66 -6.71 -2.95
CA ILE A 150 -16.06 -5.38 -2.44
C ILE A 150 -16.78 -5.51 -1.09
N ARG A 151 -17.72 -6.46 -0.96
CA ARG A 151 -18.44 -6.71 0.30
C ARG A 151 -17.50 -7.15 1.42
N ILE A 152 -16.60 -8.08 1.13
CA ILE A 152 -15.60 -8.55 2.10
C ILE A 152 -14.73 -7.38 2.56
N ARG A 153 -14.19 -6.59 1.63
CA ARG A 153 -13.38 -5.39 1.94
C ARG A 153 -14.14 -4.41 2.84
N LYS A 154 -15.42 -4.13 2.54
CA LYS A 154 -16.27 -3.27 3.38
C LYS A 154 -16.47 -3.83 4.80
N MET A 155 -16.58 -5.15 4.95
CA MET A 155 -16.62 -5.78 6.27
C MET A 155 -15.27 -5.70 6.98
N GLU A 156 -14.15 -5.91 6.28
CA GLU A 156 -12.80 -5.74 6.82
C GLU A 156 -12.60 -4.34 7.39
N TYR A 157 -12.94 -3.29 6.63
CA TYR A 157 -12.81 -1.91 7.10
C TYR A 157 -13.71 -1.59 8.30
N ARG A 158 -14.92 -2.16 8.37
CA ARG A 158 -15.78 -2.02 9.55
C ARG A 158 -15.20 -2.72 10.78
N ALA A 159 -14.61 -3.89 10.60
CA ALA A 159 -13.94 -4.60 11.69
C ALA A 159 -12.72 -3.81 12.18
N LEU A 160 -11.90 -3.27 11.27
CA LEU A 160 -10.77 -2.41 11.64
C LEU A 160 -11.22 -1.15 12.39
N ALA A 161 -12.24 -0.45 11.88
CA ALA A 161 -12.78 0.73 12.57
C ALA A 161 -13.34 0.40 13.96
N PHE A 162 -13.91 -0.80 14.12
CA PHE A 162 -14.38 -1.28 15.41
C PHE A 162 -13.22 -1.61 16.37
N LEU A 163 -12.14 -2.21 15.89
CA LEU A 163 -10.93 -2.44 16.69
C LEU A 163 -10.25 -1.12 17.08
N ASP A 164 -10.17 -0.17 16.16
CA ASP A 164 -9.68 1.19 16.41
C ASP A 164 -10.55 1.87 17.50
N TRP A 165 -11.88 1.74 17.41
CA TRP A 165 -12.81 2.22 18.44
C TRP A 165 -12.63 1.56 19.81
N LEU A 166 -12.24 0.28 19.83
CA LEU A 166 -11.91 -0.45 21.06
C LEU A 166 -10.50 -0.13 21.60
N ASN A 167 -9.74 0.75 20.94
CA ASN A 167 -8.37 1.11 21.30
C ASN A 167 -7.43 -0.12 21.37
N ILE A 168 -7.68 -1.11 20.49
CA ILE A 168 -6.82 -2.28 20.34
C ILE A 168 -5.62 -1.89 19.49
N GLU A 169 -4.46 -1.78 20.12
CA GLU A 169 -3.23 -1.43 19.43
C GLU A 169 -2.64 -2.62 18.67
N GLN A 170 -2.11 -2.34 17.48
CA GLN A 170 -1.29 -3.31 16.74
C GLN A 170 -0.01 -3.64 17.53
N HIS A 171 0.46 -4.88 17.47
CA HIS A 171 1.76 -5.21 18.03
C HIS A 171 2.86 -4.34 17.39
N PRO A 172 3.74 -3.73 18.20
CA PRO A 172 4.77 -2.84 17.68
C PRO A 172 5.75 -3.63 16.81
N HIS A 173 6.07 -3.07 15.65
CA HIS A 173 7.12 -3.60 14.79
C HIS A 173 8.50 -3.29 15.42
N PRO A 174 9.50 -4.21 15.36
CA PRO A 174 10.80 -4.03 16.04
C PRO A 174 11.58 -2.78 15.62
N ILE A 175 11.41 -2.37 14.36
CA ILE A 175 11.95 -1.11 13.84
C ILE A 175 10.99 0.02 14.16
N MET A 176 11.49 1.03 14.89
CA MET A 176 10.80 2.29 15.13
C MET A 176 10.67 3.07 13.82
N ILE A 177 9.44 3.19 13.34
CA ILE A 177 9.13 3.98 12.13
C ILE A 177 8.75 5.39 12.56
N ASP A 178 9.32 6.38 11.87
CA ASP A 178 8.98 7.79 12.10
C ASP A 178 7.49 8.02 11.84
N PRO A 179 6.73 8.66 12.75
CA PRO A 179 5.32 8.97 12.55
C PRO A 179 5.04 9.76 11.26
N HIS A 180 5.98 10.61 10.81
CA HIS A 180 5.87 11.38 9.58
C HIS A 180 6.12 10.56 8.30
N THR A 181 6.38 9.26 8.42
CA THR A 181 6.55 8.34 7.28
C THR A 181 5.26 8.16 6.49
N VAL A 182 4.11 8.29 7.17
CA VAL A 182 2.80 8.25 6.54
C VAL A 182 2.06 9.53 6.91
N GLN A 183 1.64 10.29 5.90
CA GLN A 183 0.84 11.50 6.14
C GLN A 183 -0.62 11.09 6.35
N THR A 184 -1.07 11.03 7.60
CA THR A 184 -2.51 10.95 7.91
C THR A 184 -3.14 12.33 7.72
N GLN A 185 -4.28 12.41 7.05
CA GLN A 185 -4.93 13.67 6.65
C GLN A 185 -5.43 14.58 7.82
N GLU A 186 -5.07 14.32 9.07
CA GLU A 186 -5.53 15.13 10.20
C GLU A 186 -4.90 16.55 10.23
N GLU A 187 -3.80 16.80 9.52
CA GLU A 187 -3.12 18.11 9.55
C GLU A 187 -3.61 19.12 8.48
N ALA A 188 -4.57 18.76 7.61
CA ALA A 188 -4.98 19.62 6.49
C ALA A 188 -6.12 20.62 6.79
N LYS A 189 -6.53 20.79 8.06
CA LYS A 189 -7.50 21.84 8.46
C LYS A 189 -6.91 22.80 9.50
N GLY A 190 -5.96 23.63 9.05
CA GLY A 190 -5.64 24.90 9.70
C GLY A 190 -6.71 25.96 9.39
N PRO A 191 -6.93 26.95 10.28
CA PRO A 191 -8.12 27.79 10.28
C PRO A 191 -8.13 28.74 9.07
N GLU A 192 -9.24 28.72 8.31
CA GLU A 192 -9.55 29.78 7.38
C GLU A 192 -9.58 31.11 8.14
N SER A 193 -8.64 31.98 7.79
CA SER A 193 -8.59 33.36 8.23
C SER A 193 -9.90 34.06 7.90
N GLU A 194 -10.61 34.51 8.93
CA GLU A 194 -11.64 35.53 8.82
C GLU A 194 -11.07 36.75 8.09
N LYS A 195 -11.41 36.90 6.81
CA LYS A 195 -11.29 38.19 6.14
C LYS A 195 -12.53 39.01 6.49
N SER A 196 -12.31 39.93 7.42
CA SER A 196 -13.09 41.15 7.61
C SER A 196 -13.45 41.78 6.26
N SER A 197 -14.75 41.96 5.99
CA SER A 197 -15.22 42.96 5.02
C SER A 197 -16.10 43.96 5.75
N SER A 198 -15.44 45.01 6.25
CA SER A 198 -16.05 46.27 6.64
C SER A 198 -15.95 47.25 5.47
N ALA A 199 -17.09 47.58 4.84
CA ALA A 199 -17.38 48.78 4.04
C ALA A 199 -18.60 48.45 3.16
N SER A 200 -19.62 49.27 2.96
CA SER A 200 -19.88 50.67 3.29
C SER A 200 -21.36 50.93 2.99
N ARG A 201 -22.11 51.49 3.94
CA ARG A 201 -23.42 52.12 3.68
C ARG A 201 -23.19 53.46 2.97
N SER A 202 -23.74 53.62 1.78
CA SER A 202 -24.11 54.93 1.20
C SER A 202 -25.55 54.77 0.69
N LYS A 203 -26.52 55.32 1.43
CA LYS A 203 -27.24 56.57 1.12
C LYS A 203 -27.67 56.67 -0.34
N SER A 204 -28.94 56.34 -0.59
CA SER A 204 -29.90 57.13 -1.37
C SER A 204 -31.29 56.86 -0.82
#